data_AF-A0A8E0I6Q4-F1
#
_entry.id   AF-A0A8E0I6Q4-F1
#
_cell.length_a   1.000
_cell.length_b   1.000
_cell.length_c   1.000
_cell.angle_alpha   90.00
_cell.angle_beta   90.00
_cell.angle_gamma   90.00
#
_symmetry.space_group_name_H-M   'P 1'
#
loop_
_entity.id
_entity.type
_entity.pdbx_description
1 polymer ?
#
loop_
_entity_poly.entity_id
_entity_poly.type
_entity_poly.pdbx_seq_one_letter_code
_entity_poly.pdbx_strand_id
1 'polypeptide(L)'
;MNDQVTLIGLNNFLGTYDLNADFDGGAPEPGEILVGLIESAADGLDHGMNTCCLILRREQCENKVAFEHGARFEFNIERSALGLVIGYDGLVEDV
;
A
#
# COMPACT_ATOMS: atom_id res chain seq x y z
N MET A 1 -16.54 -2.86 18.83
CA MET A 1 -15.84 -1.89 17.97
C MET A 1 -16.41 -2.08 16.57
N ASN A 2 -16.47 -1.04 15.75
CA ASN A 2 -16.95 -1.18 14.38
C ASN A 2 -15.70 -1.51 13.55
N ASP A 3 -15.60 -2.75 13.05
CA ASP A 3 -14.39 -3.31 12.43
C ASP A 3 -14.39 -3.08 10.91
N GLN A 4 -15.11 -2.07 10.45
CA GLN A 4 -15.21 -1.76 9.03
C GLN A 4 -13.90 -1.13 8.55
N VAL A 5 -13.40 -1.60 7.40
CA VAL A 5 -12.30 -0.98 6.68
C VAL A 5 -12.86 -0.23 5.48
N THR A 6 -12.51 1.04 5.35
CA THR A 6 -12.81 1.85 4.18
C THR A 6 -11.53 2.12 3.40
N LEU A 7 -11.48 1.64 2.15
CA LEU A 7 -10.35 1.84 1.24
C LEU A 7 -10.72 2.94 0.23
N ILE A 8 -10.11 4.11 0.38
CA ILE A 8 -10.30 5.25 -0.54
C ILE A 8 -9.25 5.15 -1.65
N GLY A 9 -9.70 5.20 -2.91
CA GLY A 9 -8.80 5.12 -4.06
C GLY A 9 -8.32 3.70 -4.41
N LEU A 10 -9.01 2.65 -3.93
CA LEU A 10 -8.64 1.25 -4.15
C LEU A 10 -8.36 0.91 -5.63
N ASN A 11 -9.24 1.34 -6.55
CA ASN A 11 -9.05 1.04 -7.98
C ASN A 11 -7.81 1.73 -8.56
N ASN A 12 -7.51 2.95 -8.11
CA ASN A 12 -6.31 3.66 -8.54
C ASN A 12 -5.06 2.96 -8.00
N PHE A 13 -5.09 2.57 -6.72
CA PHE A 13 -4.01 1.79 -6.12
C PHE A 13 -3.77 0.48 -6.88
N LEU A 14 -4.81 -0.34 -7.07
CA LEU A 14 -4.69 -1.63 -7.75
C LEU A 14 -4.20 -1.47 -9.19
N GLY A 15 -4.69 -0.48 -9.93
CA GLY A 15 -4.22 -0.19 -11.27
C GLY A 15 -2.76 0.25 -11.30
N THR A 16 -2.33 1.12 -10.39
CA THR A 16 -0.91 1.51 -10.29
C THR A 16 -0.05 0.34 -9.85
N TYR A 17 -0.51 -0.49 -8.91
CA TYR A 17 0.24 -1.66 -8.43
C TYR A 17 0.45 -2.68 -9.54
N ASP A 18 -0.62 -3.06 -10.25
CA ASP A 18 -0.59 -4.01 -11.37
C ASP A 18 0.36 -3.57 -12.50
N LEU A 19 0.45 -2.26 -12.77
CA LEU A 19 1.35 -1.71 -13.78
C LEU A 19 2.83 -1.71 -13.37
N ASN A 20 3.15 -1.80 -12.08
CA ASN A 20 4.50 -1.62 -11.57
C ASN A 20 5.06 -2.86 -10.85
N ALA A 21 4.23 -3.86 -10.55
CA ALA A 21 4.62 -5.09 -9.88
C ALA A 21 5.07 -6.18 -10.87
N ASP A 22 6.26 -6.75 -10.66
CA ASP A 22 6.78 -7.92 -11.38
C ASP A 22 6.32 -9.21 -10.66
N PHE A 23 5.14 -9.71 -11.01
CA PHE A 23 4.58 -10.92 -10.38
C PHE A 23 5.43 -12.18 -10.67
N ASP A 24 5.99 -12.27 -11.87
CA ASP A 24 6.94 -13.35 -12.22
C ASP A 24 8.26 -13.20 -11.44
N GLY A 25 8.63 -11.97 -11.08
CA GLY A 25 9.75 -11.60 -10.21
C GLY A 25 9.47 -11.72 -8.71
N GLY A 26 8.29 -12.21 -8.31
CA GLY A 26 7.94 -12.45 -6.92
C GLY A 26 7.35 -11.25 -6.18
N ALA A 27 6.74 -10.30 -6.91
CA ALA A 27 5.83 -9.34 -6.30
C ALA A 27 4.60 -10.08 -5.71
N PRO A 28 4.13 -9.71 -4.50
CA PRO A 28 2.97 -10.36 -3.90
C PRO A 28 1.68 -10.13 -4.69
N GLU A 29 0.73 -11.04 -4.55
CA GLU A 29 -0.57 -10.89 -5.21
C GLU A 29 -1.36 -9.74 -4.57
N PRO A 30 -2.21 -9.02 -5.32
CA PRO A 30 -2.95 -7.87 -4.79
C PRO A 30 -3.78 -8.18 -3.54
N GLY A 31 -4.32 -9.39 -3.43
CA GLY A 31 -5.05 -9.83 -2.24
C GLY A 31 -4.19 -9.90 -0.98
N GLU A 32 -2.94 -10.37 -1.10
CA GLU A 32 -1.99 -10.47 0.01
C GLU A 32 -1.58 -9.07 0.48
N ILE A 33 -1.36 -8.17 -0.47
CA ILE A 33 -1.04 -6.76 -0.19
C ILE A 33 -2.15 -6.06 0.57
N LEU A 34 -3.42 -6.27 0.17
CA LEU A 34 -4.55 -5.63 0.84
C LEU A 34 -4.69 -6.08 2.30
N VAL A 35 -4.46 -7.36 2.59
CA VAL A 35 -4.47 -7.87 3.97
C VAL A 35 -3.35 -7.23 4.77
N GLY A 36 -2.11 -7.28 4.26
CA GLY A 36 -0.95 -6.70 4.94
C GLY A 36 -1.07 -5.18 5.16
N LEU A 37 -1.68 -4.46 4.22
CA LEU A 37 -1.95 -3.02 4.32
C LEU A 37 -2.93 -2.73 5.47
N ILE A 38 -3.99 -3.51 5.60
CA ILE A 38 -4.98 -3.34 6.68
C ILE A 38 -4.34 -3.57 8.04
N GLU A 39 -3.55 -4.65 8.18
CA GLU A 39 -2.85 -4.96 9.42
C GLU A 39 -1.83 -3.87 9.78
N SER A 40 -1.01 -3.43 8.81
CA SER A 40 -0.01 -2.38 9.00
C SER A 40 -0.63 -1.03 9.33
N ALA A 41 -1.77 -0.68 8.73
CA ALA A 41 -2.49 0.54 9.01
C ALA A 41 -3.14 0.52 10.41
N ALA A 42 -3.68 -0.62 10.83
CA ALA A 42 -4.21 -0.78 12.19
C ALA A 42 -3.10 -0.62 13.24
N ASP A 43 -1.97 -1.30 13.05
CA ASP A 43 -0.81 -1.19 13.93
C ASP A 43 -0.21 0.22 13.94
N GLY A 44 -0.11 0.86 12.77
CA GLY A 44 0.36 2.24 12.64
C GLY A 44 -0.47 3.22 13.47
N LEU A 45 -1.81 3.12 13.41
CA LEU A 45 -2.70 3.96 14.21
C LEU A 45 -2.52 3.72 15.71
N ASP A 46 -2.34 2.48 16.14
CA ASP A 46 -2.10 2.14 17.55
C ASP A 46 -0.78 2.74 18.07
N HIS A 47 0.16 3.03 17.16
CA HIS A 47 1.42 3.74 17.43
C HIS A 47 1.39 5.25 17.14
N GLY A 48 0.23 5.82 16.81
CA GLY A 48 0.06 7.26 16.57
C GLY A 48 0.53 7.74 15.19
N MET A 49 0.72 6.83 14.23
CA MET A 49 1.01 7.17 12.84
C MET A 49 -0.27 7.58 12.11
N ASN A 50 -0.12 8.46 11.12
CA ASN A 50 -1.21 8.86 10.21
C ASN A 50 -0.94 8.48 8.75
N THR A 51 0.17 7.77 8.51
CA THR A 51 0.55 7.24 7.19
C THR A 51 1.05 5.81 7.30
N CYS A 52 0.89 5.04 6.22
CA CYS A 52 1.45 3.72 6.02
C CYS A 52 2.01 3.63 4.60
N CYS A 53 3.00 2.78 4.38
CA CYS A 53 3.60 2.59 3.07
C CYS A 53 3.65 1.10 2.71
N LEU A 54 3.41 0.81 1.44
CA LEU A 54 3.78 -0.47 0.83
C LEU A 54 5.05 -0.25 0.00
N ILE A 55 6.04 -1.11 0.18
CA ILE A 55 7.30 -1.05 -0.57
C ILE A 55 7.40 -2.29 -1.45
N LEU A 56 7.49 -2.08 -2.76
CA LEU A 56 7.98 -3.08 -3.71
C LEU A 56 9.49 -2.92 -3.83
N ARG A 57 10.22 -4.00 -3.55
CA ARG A 57 11.67 -3.99 -3.79
C ARG A 57 11.94 -3.89 -5.28
N ARG A 58 13.13 -3.41 -5.63
CA ARG A 58 13.58 -3.33 -7.03
C ARG A 58 13.34 -4.63 -7.80
N GLU A 59 13.63 -5.78 -7.20
CA GLU A 59 13.49 -7.08 -7.86
C GLU A 59 12.03 -7.42 -8.18
N GLN A 60 11.09 -6.84 -7.44
CA GLN A 60 9.65 -7.00 -7.55
C GLN A 60 9.00 -5.89 -8.39
N CYS A 61 9.80 -5.01 -9.00
CA CYS A 61 9.31 -3.95 -9.87
C CYS A 61 9.39 -4.39 -11.34
N GLU A 62 8.32 -4.18 -12.09
CA GLU A 62 8.24 -4.46 -13.54
C GLU A 62 9.31 -3.67 -14.30
N ASN A 63 9.52 -2.40 -13.91
CA ASN A 63 10.55 -1.54 -14.48
C ASN A 63 11.69 -1.24 -13.48
N LYS A 64 12.67 -2.14 -13.42
CA LYS A 64 13.84 -2.07 -12.52
C LYS A 64 14.79 -0.90 -12.79
N VAL A 65 14.63 -0.22 -13.94
CA VAL A 65 15.40 0.97 -14.33
C VAL A 65 14.71 2.23 -13.84
N ALA A 66 13.38 2.29 -13.94
CA ALA A 66 12.60 3.40 -13.37
C ALA A 66 12.58 3.35 -11.84
N PHE A 67 12.59 2.16 -11.24
CA PHE A 67 12.58 1.96 -9.80
C PHE A 67 13.90 1.38 -9.31
N GLU A 68 14.99 2.15 -9.45
CA GLU A 68 16.34 1.68 -9.07
C GLU A 68 16.43 1.22 -7.60
N HIS A 69 15.67 1.86 -6.71
CA HIS A 69 15.61 1.53 -5.28
C HIS A 69 14.32 0.81 -4.87
N GLY A 70 13.40 0.60 -5.81
CA GLY A 70 12.05 0.10 -5.54
C GLY A 70 10.97 1.18 -5.67
N ALA A 71 9.74 0.76 -5.42
CA ALA A 71 8.54 1.57 -5.55
C ALA A 71 7.84 1.67 -4.20
N ARG A 72 7.52 2.90 -3.76
CA ARG A 72 6.82 3.15 -2.50
C ARG A 72 5.41 3.69 -2.76
N PHE A 73 4.41 2.92 -2.35
CA PHE A 73 3.01 3.32 -2.41
C PHE A 73 2.63 3.89 -1.05
N GLU A 74 2.21 5.15 -1.03
CA GLU A 74 1.86 5.87 0.19
C GLU A 74 0.37 5.87 0.44
N PHE A 75 0.01 5.71 1.71
CA PHE A 75 -1.36 5.71 2.17
C PHE A 75 -1.51 6.59 3.41
N ASN A 76 -2.52 7.44 3.43
CA ASN A 76 -3.01 8.07 4.65
C ASN A 76 -3.87 7.08 5.44
N ILE A 77 -3.71 7.06 6.76
CA ILE A 77 -4.48 6.22 7.66
C ILE A 77 -5.11 7.06 8.76
N GLU A 78 -6.37 6.78 9.08
CA GLU A 78 -7.07 7.43 10.18
C GLU A 78 -8.10 6.50 10.83
N ARG A 79 -8.46 6.83 12.07
CA ARG A 79 -9.53 6.16 12.80
C ARG A 79 -10.81 6.99 12.69
N SER A 80 -11.86 6.37 12.13
CA SER A 80 -13.20 6.96 12.05
C SER A 80 -14.14 6.33 13.08
N ALA A 81 -15.36 6.89 13.20
CA ALA A 81 -16.43 6.28 14.00
C ALA A 81 -16.87 4.90 13.50
N LEU A 82 -16.62 4.58 12.23
CA LEU A 82 -17.00 3.31 11.59
C LEU A 82 -15.88 2.27 11.58
N GLY A 83 -14.63 2.69 11.86
CA GLY A 83 -13.46 1.82 11.84
C GLY A 83 -12.27 2.47 11.15
N LEU A 84 -11.46 1.66 10.48
CA LEU A 84 -10.22 2.06 9.83
C LEU A 84 -10.49 2.68 8.46
N VAL A 85 -9.87 3.82 8.18
CA VAL A 85 -9.87 4.43 6.84
C VAL A 85 -8.44 4.44 6.32
N ILE A 86 -8.25 3.93 5.11
CA ILE A 86 -6.96 3.90 4.40
C ILE A 86 -7.18 4.56 3.05
N GLY A 87 -6.50 5.68 2.79
CA GLY A 87 -6.57 6.42 1.53
C GLY A 87 -5.27 6.32 0.76
N TYR A 88 -5.33 5.92 -0.50
CA TYR A 88 -4.16 5.89 -1.38
C TYR A 88 -3.79 7.30 -1.85
N ASP A 89 -2.56 7.73 -1.55
CA ASP A 89 -2.05 9.05 -1.91
C ASP A 89 -1.32 9.04 -3.26
N GLY A 90 -0.55 7.99 -3.51
CA GLY A 90 0.21 7.88 -4.75
C GLY A 90 1.38 6.92 -4.67
N LEU A 91 2.05 6.77 -5.81
CA LEU A 91 3.33 6.09 -5.95
C LEU A 91 4.42 7.14 -5.95
N VAL A 92 5.43 6.94 -5.11
CA VAL A 92 6.66 7.73 -5.09
C VAL A 92 7.86 6.81 -5.31
N GLU A 93 8.93 7.36 -5.86
CA GLU A 93 10.21 6.64 -5.92
C GLU A 93 10.75 6.45 -4.50
N ASP A 94 11.22 5.25 -4.20
CA ASP A 94 11.99 5.02 -2.99
C ASP A 94 13.38 5.67 -3.19
N VAL A 95 13.86 6.44 -2.19
CA VAL A 95 15.08 7.26 -2.28
C VAL A 95 16.12 6.87 -1.24
#